data_AF-A0A8T4KDR2-F1
#
_entry.id   AF-A0A8T4KDR2-F1
#
_cell.length_a   1.000
_cell.length_b   1.000
_cell.length_c   1.000
_cell.angle_alpha   90.00
_cell.angle_beta   90.00
_cell.angle_gamma   90.00
#
_symmetry.space_group_name_H-M   'P 1'
#
loop_
_entity.id
_entity.type
_entity.pdbx_description
1 polymer ?
#
loop_
_entity_poly.entity_id
_entity_poly.type
_entity_poly.pdbx_seq_one_letter_code
_entity_poly.pdbx_strand_id
1 'polypeptide(L)'
;MPIRKLITTHSRELIESDNLPLAVIQVASDLEHILFKKLHFEKRINPDLMYNWTLGTYINWCIKNELINKDSEPLLKKFNKARNLFVHHRVFYNKIKKDESQVQKLKDLLIAICDFIDQTEVVYKLDMKLEKGYGEVLNKKDKEMNSVLM
;
A
#
# COMPACT_ATOMS: atom_id res chain seq x y z
N MET A 1 11.70 -18.42 -19.18
CA MET A 1 11.93 -17.22 -18.34
C MET A 1 11.30 -17.49 -16.98
N PRO A 2 11.98 -17.25 -15.84
CA PRO A 2 11.33 -17.40 -14.54
C PRO A 2 10.13 -16.45 -14.48
N ILE A 3 8.96 -16.97 -14.10
CA ILE A 3 7.77 -16.16 -13.85
C ILE A 3 8.14 -15.23 -12.70
N ARG A 4 8.30 -13.93 -12.98
CA ARG A 4 8.56 -12.93 -11.95
C ARG A 4 7.35 -12.92 -11.03
N LYS A 5 7.50 -13.38 -9.79
CA LYS A 5 6.42 -13.37 -8.81
C LYS A 5 6.02 -11.91 -8.57
N LEU A 6 4.74 -11.59 -8.79
CA LEU A 6 4.19 -10.25 -8.60
C LEU A 6 4.29 -9.88 -7.11
N ILE A 7 4.56 -8.61 -6.82
CA ILE A 7 4.59 -8.11 -5.43
C ILE A 7 3.24 -8.39 -4.76
N THR A 8 2.17 -8.22 -5.53
CA THR A 8 0.78 -8.30 -5.06
C THR A 8 0.17 -9.70 -5.16
N THR A 9 0.97 -10.76 -5.33
CA THR A 9 0.47 -12.14 -5.48
C THR A 9 -0.55 -12.49 -4.38
N HIS A 10 -0.22 -12.20 -3.12
CA HIS A 10 -1.12 -12.50 -2.00
C HIS A 10 -2.36 -11.61 -1.95
N SER A 11 -2.22 -10.33 -2.27
CA SER A 11 -3.36 -9.41 -2.44
C SER A 11 -4.37 -9.95 -3.45
N ARG A 12 -3.90 -10.50 -4.57
CA ARG A 12 -4.77 -11.06 -5.64
C ARG A 12 -5.48 -12.34 -5.17
N GLU A 13 -4.79 -13.24 -4.48
CA GLU A 13 -5.39 -14.44 -3.88
C GLU A 13 -6.54 -14.08 -2.91
N LEU A 14 -6.39 -13.01 -2.12
CA LEU A 14 -7.43 -12.52 -1.21
C LEU A 14 -8.63 -11.91 -1.95
N ILE A 15 -8.40 -11.25 -3.09
CA ILE A 15 -9.47 -10.71 -3.95
C ILE A 15 -10.27 -11.86 -4.60
N GLU A 16 -9.59 -12.89 -5.08
CA GLU A 16 -10.19 -14.07 -5.72
C GLU A 16 -11.00 -14.90 -4.74
N SER A 17 -10.52 -15.07 -3.51
CA SER A 17 -11.19 -15.82 -2.45
C SER A 17 -12.35 -15.09 -1.77
N ASP A 18 -12.78 -13.94 -2.30
CA ASP A 18 -13.87 -13.11 -1.77
C ASP A 18 -13.67 -12.59 -0.34
N ASN A 19 -12.43 -12.58 0.15
CA ASN A 19 -12.09 -12.07 1.47
C ASN A 19 -11.85 -10.56 1.45
N LEU A 20 -12.88 -9.79 1.07
CA LEU A 20 -12.77 -8.35 0.82
C LEU A 20 -12.17 -7.53 1.98
N PRO A 21 -12.50 -7.77 3.27
CA PRO A 21 -11.84 -7.08 4.37
C PRO A 21 -10.33 -7.24 4.40
N LEU A 22 -9.86 -8.48 4.27
CA LEU A 22 -8.43 -8.75 4.26
C LEU A 22 -7.78 -8.27 2.97
N ALA A 23 -8.45 -8.41 1.82
CA ALA A 23 -7.96 -7.90 0.53
C ALA A 23 -7.73 -6.38 0.58
N VAL A 24 -8.68 -5.60 1.11
CA VAL A 24 -8.55 -4.14 1.23
C VAL A 24 -7.36 -3.75 2.12
N ILE A 25 -7.17 -4.44 3.24
CA ILE A 25 -6.07 -4.19 4.18
C ILE A 25 -4.72 -4.58 3.55
N GLN A 26 -4.65 -5.73 2.88
CA GLN A 26 -3.43 -6.22 2.25
C GLN A 26 -2.99 -5.31 1.10
N VAL A 27 -3.91 -4.94 0.20
CA VAL A 27 -3.62 -4.01 -0.90
C VAL A 27 -3.18 -2.64 -0.38
N ALA A 28 -3.78 -2.16 0.71
CA ALA A 28 -3.34 -0.92 1.36
C ALA A 28 -1.92 -1.04 1.92
N SER A 29 -1.58 -2.17 2.54
CA SER A 29 -0.24 -2.43 3.11
C SER A 29 0.83 -2.55 2.02
N ASP A 30 0.53 -3.25 0.92
CA ASP A 30 1.41 -3.37 -0.24
C ASP A 30 1.67 -2.00 -0.88
N LEU A 31 0.63 -1.17 -1.00
CA LEU A 31 0.74 0.19 -1.51
C LEU A 31 1.56 1.09 -0.58
N GLU A 32 1.29 1.08 0.73
CA GLU A 32 2.06 1.83 1.73
C GLU A 32 3.55 1.48 1.64
N HIS A 33 3.89 0.19 1.51
CA HIS A 33 5.26 -0.27 1.37
C HIS A 33 5.97 0.29 0.13
N ILE A 34 5.33 0.26 -1.03
CA ILE A 34 5.92 0.81 -2.26
C ILE A 34 6.10 2.33 -2.16
N LEU A 35 5.10 3.06 -1.67
CA LEU A 35 5.19 4.51 -1.53
C LEU A 35 6.26 4.91 -0.50
N PHE A 36 6.33 4.21 0.64
CA PHE A 36 7.40 4.38 1.62
C PHE A 36 8.76 4.18 0.97
N LYS A 37 8.95 3.10 0.23
CA LYS A 37 10.23 2.79 -0.43
C LYS A 37 10.63 3.87 -1.43
N LYS A 38 9.69 4.40 -2.22
CA LYS A 38 9.95 5.53 -3.11
C LYS A 38 10.45 6.76 -2.34
N LEU A 39 9.75 7.16 -1.28
CA LEU A 39 10.15 8.32 -0.47
C LEU A 39 11.51 8.11 0.20
N HIS A 40 11.77 6.91 0.71
CA HIS A 40 13.02 6.61 1.38
C HIS A 40 14.20 6.53 0.40
N PHE A 41 14.10 5.75 -0.66
CA PHE A 41 15.23 5.45 -1.53
C PHE A 41 15.43 6.47 -2.66
N GLU A 42 14.35 7.03 -3.19
CA GLU A 42 14.44 8.00 -4.30
C GLU A 42 14.55 9.43 -3.77
N LYS A 43 13.76 9.77 -2.74
CA LYS A 43 13.78 11.12 -2.14
C LYS A 43 14.67 11.26 -0.90
N ARG A 44 15.25 10.16 -0.40
CA ARG A 44 16.17 10.14 0.75
C ARG A 44 15.55 10.73 2.02
N ILE A 45 14.24 10.55 2.18
CA ILE A 45 13.55 10.98 3.40
C ILE A 45 13.98 10.04 4.53
N ASN A 46 14.35 10.63 5.66
CA ASN A 46 14.69 9.86 6.85
C ASN A 46 13.49 8.99 7.24
N PRO A 47 13.65 7.66 7.31
CA PRO A 47 12.54 6.74 7.51
C PRO A 47 11.82 6.95 8.85
N ASP A 48 12.51 7.46 9.88
CA ASP A 48 11.90 7.82 11.16
C ASP A 48 10.88 8.96 11.05
N LEU A 49 11.04 9.87 10.08
CA LEU A 49 10.08 10.97 9.88
C LEU A 49 8.76 10.48 9.29
N MET A 50 8.79 9.37 8.58
CA MET A 50 7.61 8.77 7.94
C MET A 50 6.85 7.83 8.90
N TYR A 51 7.45 7.54 10.05
CA TYR A 51 6.87 6.72 11.09
C TYR A 51 5.55 7.34 11.57
N ASN A 52 4.48 6.56 11.58
CA ASN A 52 3.09 6.94 11.91
C ASN A 52 2.29 7.67 10.82
N TRP A 53 2.79 7.75 9.59
CA TRP A 53 2.00 8.35 8.51
C TRP A 53 0.93 7.41 7.99
N THR A 54 -0.18 7.99 7.57
CA THR A 54 -1.28 7.26 6.93
C THR A 54 -0.98 7.03 5.44
N LEU A 55 -1.63 6.04 4.82
CA LEU A 55 -1.63 5.88 3.36
C LEU A 55 -1.90 7.19 2.62
N GLY A 56 -2.86 7.99 3.08
CA GLY A 56 -3.16 9.30 2.49
C GLY A 56 -1.97 10.26 2.52
N THR A 57 -1.20 10.26 3.62
CA THR A 57 0.02 11.06 3.74
C THR A 57 1.09 10.59 2.76
N TYR A 58 1.32 9.27 2.65
CA TYR A 58 2.26 8.68 1.70
C TYR A 58 1.92 9.03 0.25
N ILE A 59 0.64 8.90 -0.14
CA ILE A 59 0.15 9.26 -1.47
C ILE A 59 0.45 10.73 -1.76
N ASN A 60 0.06 11.64 -0.85
CA ASN A 60 0.25 13.08 -1.05
C ASN A 60 1.73 13.46 -1.16
N TRP A 61 2.60 12.84 -0.36
CA TRP A 61 4.03 13.12 -0.41
C TRP A 61 4.68 12.58 -1.68
N CYS A 62 4.30 11.39 -2.15
CA CYS A 62 4.80 10.85 -3.41
C CYS A 62 4.39 11.73 -4.60
N ILE A 63 3.14 12.21 -4.63
CA ILE A 63 2.66 13.15 -5.66
C ILE A 63 3.45 14.46 -5.60
N LYS A 64 3.54 15.07 -4.41
CA LYS A 64 4.23 16.35 -4.21
C LYS A 64 5.70 16.30 -4.63
N ASN A 65 6.35 15.15 -4.45
CA ASN A 65 7.75 14.95 -4.82
C ASN A 65 7.93 14.34 -6.23
N GLU A 66 6.84 14.21 -7.00
CA GLU A 66 6.84 13.68 -8.37
C GLU A 66 7.45 12.26 -8.48
N LEU A 67 7.26 11.45 -7.44
CA LEU A 67 7.79 10.07 -7.36
C LEU A 67 6.84 9.04 -8.01
N ILE A 68 5.62 9.46 -8.30
CA ILE A 68 4.60 8.66 -8.98
C ILE A 68 4.03 9.48 -10.15
N ASN A 69 3.56 8.79 -11.18
CA ASN A 69 2.93 9.44 -12.32
C ASN A 69 1.67 10.22 -11.88
N LYS A 70 1.52 11.47 -12.34
CA LYS A 70 0.33 12.31 -12.09
C LYS A 70 -0.96 11.64 -12.60
N ASP A 71 -0.88 10.83 -13.64
CA ASP A 71 -2.04 10.07 -14.15
C ASP A 71 -2.54 9.01 -13.16
N SER A 72 -1.68 8.56 -12.23
CA SER A 72 -2.03 7.60 -11.19
C SER A 72 -2.69 8.26 -9.98
N GLU A 73 -2.59 9.58 -9.82
CA GLU A 73 -3.14 10.31 -8.66
C GLU A 73 -4.65 10.06 -8.45
N PRO A 74 -5.51 10.16 -9.48
CA PRO A 74 -6.95 9.92 -9.32
C PRO A 74 -7.26 8.52 -8.80
N LEU A 75 -6.53 7.50 -9.29
CA LEU A 75 -6.69 6.11 -8.87
C LEU A 75 -6.34 5.93 -7.39
N LEU A 76 -5.18 6.46 -6.97
CA LEU A 76 -4.71 6.34 -5.58
C LEU A 76 -5.60 7.08 -4.60
N LYS A 77 -6.05 8.30 -4.94
CA LYS A 77 -6.99 9.07 -4.12
C LYS A 77 -8.35 8.36 -4.01
N LYS A 78 -8.85 7.79 -5.12
CA LYS A 78 -10.08 6.99 -5.14
C LYS A 78 -9.95 5.77 -4.22
N PHE A 79 -8.84 5.04 -4.29
CA PHE A 79 -8.59 3.89 -3.42
C PHE A 79 -8.51 4.28 -1.95
N ASN A 80 -7.73 5.31 -1.59
CA ASN A 80 -7.64 5.77 -0.20
C ASN A 80 -9.01 6.15 0.38
N LYS A 81 -9.84 6.85 -0.40
CA LYS A 81 -11.22 7.17 -0.01
C LYS A 81 -12.09 5.92 0.16
N ALA A 82 -12.03 5.00 -0.80
CA ALA A 82 -12.79 3.74 -0.74
C ALA A 82 -12.38 2.89 0.46
N ARG A 83 -11.08 2.71 0.70
CA ARG A 83 -10.52 1.99 1.85
C ARG A 83 -10.99 2.60 3.17
N ASN A 84 -10.92 3.93 3.31
CA ASN A 84 -11.34 4.58 4.55
C ASN A 84 -12.84 4.39 4.83
N LEU A 85 -13.67 4.50 3.80
CA LEU A 85 -15.11 4.23 3.94
C LEU A 85 -15.38 2.75 4.24
N PHE A 86 -14.68 1.83 3.57
CA PHE A 86 -14.88 0.40 3.73
C PHE A 86 -14.45 -0.10 5.12
N VAL A 87 -13.29 0.34 5.61
CA VAL A 87 -12.70 -0.13 6.87
C VAL A 87 -13.33 0.58 8.09
N HIS A 88 -13.60 1.88 8.00
CA HIS A 88 -14.02 2.67 9.16
C HIS A 88 -15.53 2.94 9.23
N HIS A 89 -16.30 2.65 8.17
CA HIS A 89 -17.73 2.96 8.12
C HIS A 89 -18.59 1.71 7.95
N ARG A 90 -19.04 1.12 9.06
CA ARG A 90 -19.82 -0.14 9.09
C ARG A 90 -21.04 -0.15 8.16
N VAL A 91 -21.76 0.97 8.06
CA VAL A 91 -22.92 1.11 7.16
C VAL A 91 -22.50 0.96 5.68
N PHE A 92 -21.34 1.51 5.31
CA PHE A 92 -20.84 1.45 3.95
C PHE A 92 -20.33 0.05 3.59
N TYR A 93 -19.62 -0.60 4.52
CA TYR A 93 -19.25 -2.01 4.41
C TYR A 93 -20.47 -2.92 4.16
N ASN A 94 -21.52 -2.78 4.99
CA ASN A 94 -22.74 -3.56 4.86
C ASN A 94 -23.48 -3.30 3.54
N LYS A 95 -23.42 -2.06 3.02
CA LYS A 95 -24.00 -1.70 1.73
C LYS A 95 -23.25 -2.39 0.59
N ILE A 96 -21.92 -2.36 0.60
CA ILE A 96 -21.10 -3.01 -0.44
C ILE A 96 -21.34 -4.52 -0.43
N LYS A 97 -21.29 -5.17 0.74
CA LYS A 97 -21.44 -6.64 0.82
C LYS A 97 -22.78 -7.17 0.31
N LYS A 98 -23.83 -6.34 0.29
CA LYS A 98 -25.19 -6.72 -0.16
C LYS A 98 -25.46 -6.42 -1.63
N ASP A 99 -24.57 -5.72 -2.32
CA ASP A 99 -24.75 -5.28 -3.70
C ASP A 99 -23.59 -5.82 -4.55
N GLU A 100 -23.85 -6.85 -5.34
CA GLU A 100 -22.87 -7.49 -6.22
C GLU A 100 -22.18 -6.50 -7.17
N SER A 101 -22.89 -5.47 -7.64
CA SER A 101 -22.28 -4.42 -8.48
C SER A 101 -21.22 -3.62 -7.72
N GLN A 102 -21.44 -3.38 -6.43
CA GLN A 102 -20.48 -2.65 -5.59
C GLN A 102 -19.29 -3.52 -5.19
N VAL A 103 -19.54 -4.81 -4.91
CA VAL A 103 -18.48 -5.81 -4.71
C VAL A 103 -17.55 -5.83 -5.92
N GLN A 104 -18.11 -5.96 -7.13
CA GLN A 104 -17.30 -6.02 -8.34
C GLN A 104 -16.51 -4.72 -8.55
N LYS A 105 -17.13 -3.55 -8.39
CA LYS A 105 -16.43 -2.25 -8.47
C LYS A 105 -15.29 -2.12 -7.47
N LEU A 106 -15.43 -2.69 -6.27
CA LEU A 106 -14.36 -2.71 -5.29
C LEU A 106 -13.23 -3.65 -5.72
N LYS A 107 -13.55 -4.87 -6.19
CA LYS A 107 -12.55 -5.81 -6.72
C LYS A 107 -11.76 -5.20 -7.88
N ASP A 108 -12.44 -4.58 -8.84
CA ASP A 108 -11.81 -3.93 -10.00
C ASP A 108 -10.87 -2.80 -9.54
N LEU A 109 -11.27 -2.03 -8.52
CA LEU A 109 -10.42 -1.00 -7.93
C LEU A 109 -9.18 -1.60 -7.25
N LEU A 110 -9.34 -2.70 -6.49
CA LEU A 110 -8.22 -3.38 -5.83
C LEU A 110 -7.25 -3.96 -6.86
N ILE A 111 -7.74 -4.58 -7.93
CA ILE A 111 -6.93 -5.10 -9.03
C ILE A 111 -6.15 -3.97 -9.71
N ALA A 112 -6.82 -2.84 -10.03
CA ALA A 112 -6.14 -1.69 -10.63
C ALA A 112 -5.02 -1.12 -9.75
N ILE A 113 -5.18 -1.14 -8.42
CA ILE A 113 -4.11 -0.78 -7.48
C ILE A 113 -3.00 -1.82 -7.48
N CYS A 114 -3.35 -3.11 -7.55
CA CYS A 114 -2.34 -4.17 -7.64
C CYS A 114 -1.50 -4.03 -8.91
N ASP A 115 -2.14 -3.75 -10.05
CA ASP A 115 -1.48 -3.52 -11.33
C ASP A 115 -0.54 -2.31 -11.24
N PHE A 116 -1.00 -1.21 -10.62
CA PHE A 116 -0.15 -0.06 -10.35
C PHE A 116 1.08 -0.44 -9.50
N ILE A 117 0.91 -1.20 -8.41
CA ILE A 117 2.00 -1.63 -7.53
C ILE A 117 3.02 -2.49 -8.29
N ASP A 118 2.54 -3.48 -9.05
CA ASP A 118 3.42 -4.41 -9.78
C ASP A 118 4.19 -3.73 -10.92
N GLN A 119 3.62 -2.67 -11.51
CA GLN A 119 4.28 -1.85 -12.54
C GLN A 119 5.18 -0.76 -11.94
N THR A 120 5.04 -0.46 -10.64
CA THR A 120 5.80 0.61 -10.00
C THR A 120 7.20 0.15 -9.67
N GLU A 121 8.17 0.69 -10.38
CA GLU A 121 9.58 0.48 -10.08
C GLU A 121 10.07 1.44 -8.99
N VAL A 122 10.81 0.91 -8.03
CA VAL A 122 11.55 1.71 -7.04
C VAL A 122 12.96 1.91 -7.57
N VAL A 123 13.34 3.17 -7.82
CA VAL A 123 14.69 3.50 -8.26
C VAL A 123 15.62 3.43 -7.06
N TYR A 124 16.24 2.28 -6.91
CA TYR A 124 17.12 1.99 -5.79
C TYR A 124 18.59 2.09 -6.22
N LYS A 125 19.33 3.04 -5.65
CA LYS A 125 20.80 3.10 -5.75
C LYS A 125 21.38 2.65 -4.41
N LEU A 126 22.23 1.62 -4.45
CA LEU A 126 22.87 1.07 -3.25
C LEU A 126 23.59 2.20 -2.49
N ASP A 127 23.04 2.54 -1.33
CA ASP A 127 23.59 3.51 -0.38
C ASP A 127 23.56 2.86 1.00
N MET A 128 24.73 2.50 1.52
CA MET A 128 24.81 1.78 2.79
C MET A 128 24.22 2.54 3.97
N LYS A 129 24.19 3.88 3.92
CA LYS A 129 23.57 4.67 4.99
C LYS A 129 22.05 4.55 4.96
N LEU A 130 21.46 4.58 3.76
CA LEU A 130 20.02 4.39 3.58
C LEU A 130 19.62 2.97 3.98
N GLU A 131 20.36 1.95 3.53
CA GLU A 131 20.10 0.55 3.91
C GLU A 131 20.16 0.34 5.41
N LYS A 132 21.19 0.87 6.07
CA LYS A 132 21.33 0.77 7.51
C LYS A 132 20.16 1.44 8.23
N GLY A 133 19.78 2.65 7.81
CA GLY A 133 18.64 3.37 8.38
C GLY A 133 17.32 2.64 8.18
N TYR A 134 17.07 2.07 6.99
CA TYR A 134 15.88 1.26 6.73
C TYR A 134 15.85 -0.01 7.61
N GLY A 135 16.98 -0.72 7.71
CA GLY A 135 17.11 -1.91 8.55
C GLY A 135 16.92 -1.65 10.05
N GLU A 136 17.42 -0.52 10.55
CA GLU A 136 17.19 -0.09 11.93
C GLU A 136 15.70 0.14 12.23
N VAL A 137 14.97 0.75 11.28
CA VAL A 137 13.52 0.95 11.40
C VAL A 137 12.75 -0.37 11.36
N LEU A 138 13.12 -1.30 10.48
CA LEU A 138 12.50 -2.64 10.44
C LEU A 138 12.72 -3.39 11.75
N ASN A 139 13.94 -3.38 12.29
CA ASN A 139 14.25 -4.01 13.58
C ASN A 139 13.48 -3.40 14.74
N LYS A 140 13.28 -2.08 14.73
CA LYS A 140 12.46 -1.40 15.74
C LYS A 140 11.00 -1.86 15.67
N LYS A 141 10.43 -1.99 14.46
CA LYS A 141 9.06 -2.48 14.25
C LYS A 141 8.88 -3.93 14.68
N ASP A 142 9.85 -4.78 14.42
CA ASP A 142 9.82 -6.17 14.86
C ASP A 142 9.78 -6.26 16.39
N LYS A 143 10.60 -5.47 17.09
CA LYS A 143 10.58 -5.38 18.57
C LYS A 143 9.24 -4.87 19.11
N GLU A 144 8.68 -3.83 18.49
CA GLU A 144 7.36 -3.30 18.87
C GLU A 144 6.26 -4.35 18.71
N MET A 145 6.23 -5.06 17.58
CA MET A 145 5.26 -6.13 17.34
C MET A 145 5.38 -7.24 18.39
N ASN A 146 6.61 -7.71 18.64
CA ASN A 146 6.87 -8.73 19.65
C ASN A 146 6.44 -8.28 21.06
N SER A 147 6.58 -7.00 21.39
CA SER A 147 6.10 -6.47 22.68
C SER A 147 4.58 -6.43 22.84
N VAL A 148 3.82 -6.44 21.74
CA VAL A 148 2.35 -6.45 21.75
C VAL A 148 1.81 -7.89 21.78
N LEU A 149 2.56 -8.83 21.20
CA LEU A 149 2.12 -10.23 21.05
C LEU A 149 2.60 -11.17 22.17
N MET A 150 3.63 -10.77 22.93
CA MET A 150 4.16 -11.51 24.10
C MET A 150 3.62 -10.93 25.41
#